data_AF-A0A535BHC8-F1
#
_entry.id   AF-A0A535BHC8-F1
#
_cell.length_a   1.000
_cell.length_b   1.000
_cell.length_c   1.000
_cell.angle_alpha   90.00
_cell.angle_beta   90.00
_cell.angle_gamma   90.00
#
_symmetry.space_group_name_H-M   'P 1'
#
loop_
_entity.id
_entity.type
_entity.pdbx_description
1 polymer ?
#
loop_
_entity_poly.entity_id
_entity_poly.type
_entity_poly.pdbx_seq_one_letter_code
_entity_poly.pdbx_strand_id
1 'polypeptide(L)'
;GTVKVKELMRVDRFSHVMHLTSVVEGELADGLDALDAFRACFPAGTVSGAPKIRAMERIAELEEDQRGPYAGAVGYLGFDGQMDTCITIRTATITKSAQLGDRGAQAVCRIEAGAGIVADSDPQAEEEETRAKAKALLRAIEIANGGTLA
;
A
#
# COMPACT_ATOMS: atom_id res chain seq x y z
N GLY A 1 -19.10 -14.45 -18.54
CA GLY A 1 -18.05 -13.46 -18.82
C GLY A 1 -16.70 -14.12 -18.74
N THR A 2 -15.63 -13.43 -19.16
CA THR A 2 -14.24 -13.92 -19.11
C THR A 2 -13.64 -13.85 -17.69
N VAL A 3 -14.17 -12.95 -16.83
CA VAL A 3 -13.74 -12.77 -15.43
C VAL A 3 -14.05 -14.01 -14.60
N LYS A 4 -13.02 -14.56 -13.93
CA LYS A 4 -13.10 -15.76 -13.09
C LYS A 4 -12.25 -15.60 -11.84
N VAL A 5 -12.70 -16.20 -10.74
CA VAL A 5 -11.86 -16.44 -9.56
C VAL A 5 -11.10 -17.73 -9.82
N LYS A 6 -9.81 -17.61 -10.15
CA LYS A 6 -8.93 -18.75 -10.46
C LYS A 6 -8.52 -19.49 -9.19
N GLU A 7 -8.25 -18.74 -8.13
CA GLU A 7 -7.93 -19.28 -6.82
C GLU A 7 -8.71 -18.51 -5.76
N LEU A 8 -9.33 -19.24 -4.83
CA LEU A 8 -10.17 -18.67 -3.80
C LEU A 8 -9.61 -19.01 -2.42
N MET A 9 -9.37 -17.99 -1.61
CA MET A 9 -9.01 -18.09 -0.20
C MET A 9 -7.80 -19.02 0.06
N ARG A 10 -6.75 -18.88 -0.75
CA ARG A 10 -5.46 -19.55 -0.55
C ARG A 10 -4.71 -18.90 0.60
N VAL A 11 -4.02 -19.70 1.41
CA VAL A 11 -3.13 -19.20 2.46
C VAL A 11 -1.72 -19.02 1.89
N ASP A 12 -1.29 -17.78 1.72
CA ASP A 12 0.09 -17.43 1.38
C ASP A 12 0.90 -17.18 2.64
N ARG A 13 2.05 -17.86 2.76
CA ARG A 13 2.95 -17.76 3.92
C ARG A 13 4.19 -16.95 3.56
N PHE A 14 4.43 -15.89 4.32
CA PHE A 14 5.63 -15.06 4.28
C PHE A 14 6.44 -15.24 5.56
N SER A 15 7.63 -14.62 5.63
CA SER A 15 8.58 -14.84 6.73
C SER A 15 8.03 -14.59 8.14
N HIS A 16 7.06 -13.69 8.29
CA HIS A 16 6.51 -13.30 9.59
C HIS A 16 4.98 -13.19 9.63
N VAL A 17 4.29 -13.35 8.49
CA VAL A 17 2.84 -13.19 8.36
C VAL A 17 2.29 -14.18 7.34
N MET A 18 1.00 -14.47 7.45
CA MET A 18 0.24 -15.22 6.45
C MET A 18 -0.91 -14.35 5.95
N HIS A 19 -1.21 -14.43 4.65
CA HIS A 19 -2.33 -13.72 4.04
C HIS A 19 -3.31 -14.71 3.43
N LEU A 20 -4.60 -14.43 3.57
CA LEU A 20 -5.63 -15.09 2.79
C LEU A 20 -5.78 -14.37 1.46
N THR A 21 -5.36 -15.00 0.37
CA THR A 21 -5.32 -14.41 -0.97
C THR A 21 -6.29 -15.11 -1.91
N SER A 22 -6.75 -14.39 -2.93
CA SER A 22 -7.53 -14.94 -4.03
C SER A 22 -7.01 -14.34 -5.33
N VAL A 23 -7.02 -15.13 -6.40
CA VAL A 23 -6.57 -14.71 -7.72
C VAL A 23 -7.78 -14.54 -8.62
N VAL A 24 -7.97 -13.33 -9.14
CA VAL A 24 -9.04 -12.99 -10.09
C VAL A 24 -8.39 -12.64 -11.42
N GLU A 25 -8.80 -13.31 -12.49
CA GLU A 25 -8.27 -13.12 -13.84
C GLU A 25 -9.42 -12.91 -14.83
N GLY A 26 -9.14 -12.23 -15.93
CA GLY A 26 -10.08 -12.02 -17.03
C GLY A 26 -9.35 -11.53 -18.28
N GLU A 27 -10.01 -11.62 -19.42
CA GLU A 27 -9.52 -11.08 -20.69
C GLU A 27 -10.02 -9.66 -20.86
N LEU A 28 -9.13 -8.74 -21.25
CA LEU A 28 -9.51 -7.38 -21.60
C LEU A 28 -10.44 -7.38 -22.81
N ALA A 29 -11.40 -6.46 -22.80
CA ALA A 29 -12.28 -6.26 -23.95
C ALA A 29 -11.50 -5.67 -25.13
N ASP A 30 -11.98 -5.91 -26.34
CA ASP A 30 -11.39 -5.37 -27.56
C ASP A 30 -11.25 -3.85 -27.48
N GLY A 31 -10.06 -3.35 -27.83
CA GLY A 31 -9.74 -1.92 -27.83
C GLY A 31 -9.35 -1.34 -26.47
N LEU A 32 -9.30 -2.13 -25.40
CA LEU A 32 -8.76 -1.71 -24.10
C LEU A 32 -7.32 -2.20 -23.91
N ASP A 33 -6.55 -1.48 -23.11
CA ASP A 33 -5.17 -1.82 -22.77
C ASP A 33 -4.94 -1.97 -21.25
N ALA A 34 -3.68 -2.18 -20.87
CA ALA A 34 -3.30 -2.36 -19.47
C ALA A 34 -3.51 -1.10 -18.61
N LEU A 35 -3.47 0.11 -19.20
CA LEU A 35 -3.74 1.35 -18.47
C LEU A 35 -5.23 1.51 -18.19
N ASP A 36 -6.11 1.08 -19.10
CA ASP A 36 -7.55 1.02 -18.84
C ASP A 36 -7.86 0.07 -17.67
N ALA A 37 -7.21 -1.10 -17.67
CA ALA A 37 -7.31 -2.07 -16.59
C ALA A 37 -6.86 -1.47 -15.24
N PHE A 38 -5.69 -0.84 -15.24
CA PHE A 38 -5.14 -0.18 -14.05
C PHE A 38 -6.08 0.92 -13.54
N ARG A 39 -6.56 1.81 -14.42
CA ARG A 39 -7.49 2.90 -14.07
C ARG A 39 -8.79 2.38 -13.47
N ALA A 40 -9.34 1.29 -14.00
CA ALA A 40 -10.57 0.68 -13.48
C ALA A 40 -10.38 0.04 -12.10
N CYS A 41 -9.20 -0.55 -11.85
CA CYS A 41 -8.90 -1.24 -10.60
C CYS A 41 -8.35 -0.31 -9.51
N PHE A 42 -7.73 0.80 -9.86
CA PHE A 42 -7.06 1.70 -8.93
C PHE A 42 -8.04 2.60 -8.14
N PRO A 43 -7.73 2.94 -6.86
CA PRO A 43 -6.77 2.27 -5.99
C PRO A 43 -7.29 0.90 -5.54
N ALA A 44 -6.39 0.08 -5.00
CA ALA A 44 -6.72 -1.27 -4.56
C ALA A 44 -7.72 -1.28 -3.40
N GLY A 45 -8.70 -2.19 -3.48
CA GLY A 45 -9.76 -2.32 -2.48
C GLY A 45 -9.26 -2.62 -1.06
N THR A 46 -8.12 -3.30 -0.94
CA THR A 46 -7.50 -3.68 0.34
C THR A 46 -6.96 -2.50 1.15
N VAL A 47 -6.72 -1.34 0.50
CA VAL A 47 -6.19 -0.12 1.13
C VAL A 47 -7.16 1.06 1.07
N SER A 48 -8.31 0.87 0.41
CA SER A 48 -9.42 1.84 0.40
C SER A 48 -10.60 1.38 1.25
N GLY A 49 -11.10 0.16 1.04
CA GLY A 49 -12.35 -0.36 1.62
C GLY A 49 -13.48 -0.54 0.60
N ALA A 50 -14.67 -0.88 1.09
CA ALA A 50 -15.86 -1.18 0.30
C ALA A 50 -17.14 -0.59 0.93
N PRO A 51 -18.05 0.05 0.15
CA PRO A 51 -17.91 0.43 -1.27
C PRO A 51 -16.77 1.43 -1.50
N LYS A 52 -15.98 1.23 -2.58
CA LYS A 52 -14.68 1.92 -2.79
C LYS A 52 -14.76 3.45 -2.67
N ILE A 53 -15.68 4.07 -3.42
CA ILE A 53 -15.82 5.54 -3.44
C ILE A 53 -16.15 6.06 -2.04
N ARG A 54 -17.15 5.46 -1.37
CA ARG A 54 -17.57 5.89 -0.05
C ARG A 54 -16.47 5.71 1.00
N ALA A 55 -15.71 4.62 0.92
CA ALA A 55 -14.59 4.38 1.81
C ALA A 55 -13.46 5.40 1.60
N MET A 56 -13.15 5.77 0.35
CA MET A 56 -12.17 6.82 0.05
C MET A 56 -12.60 8.20 0.53
N GLU A 57 -13.88 8.55 0.42
CA GLU A 57 -14.41 9.80 1.00
C GLU A 57 -14.22 9.81 2.52
N ARG A 58 -14.50 8.70 3.20
CA ARG A 58 -14.32 8.60 4.66
C ARG A 58 -12.87 8.69 5.08
N ILE A 59 -11.97 8.07 4.32
CA ILE A 59 -10.53 8.22 4.51
C ILE A 59 -10.14 9.69 4.39
N ALA A 60 -10.62 10.38 3.34
CA ALA A 60 -10.31 11.80 3.12
C ALA A 60 -10.92 12.73 4.17
N GLU A 61 -12.06 12.36 4.78
CA GLU A 61 -12.67 13.08 5.91
C GLU A 61 -11.86 12.92 7.21
N LEU A 62 -11.18 11.78 7.39
CA LEU A 62 -10.54 11.39 8.64
C LEU A 62 -9.01 11.61 8.66
N GLU A 63 -8.35 11.52 7.51
CA GLU A 63 -6.91 11.75 7.39
C GLU A 63 -6.62 13.24 7.14
N GLU A 64 -5.68 13.82 7.88
CA GLU A 64 -5.34 15.25 7.78
C GLU A 64 -4.53 15.58 6.52
N ASP A 65 -3.77 14.60 6.02
CA ASP A 65 -2.83 14.75 4.91
C ASP A 65 -3.23 13.90 3.70
N GLN A 66 -2.75 14.29 2.52
CA GLN A 66 -2.77 13.41 1.36
C GLN A 66 -1.81 12.23 1.57
N ARG A 67 -2.24 11.02 1.19
CA ARG A 67 -1.44 9.78 1.28
C ARG A 67 -0.18 9.78 0.41
N GLY A 68 -0.09 10.65 -0.60
CA GLY A 68 1.05 10.69 -1.51
C GLY A 68 1.33 9.31 -2.12
N PRO A 69 2.55 8.76 -2.00
CA PRO A 69 2.85 7.42 -2.48
C PRO A 69 2.11 6.31 -1.73
N TYR A 70 1.72 6.47 -0.46
CA TYR A 70 1.09 5.38 0.31
C TYR A 70 -0.26 4.95 -0.29
N ALA A 71 -0.50 3.64 -0.35
CA ALA A 71 -1.68 3.03 -0.97
C ALA A 71 -1.86 3.32 -2.48
N GLY A 72 -0.83 3.89 -3.12
CA GLY A 72 -0.69 4.04 -4.57
C GLY A 72 -0.17 2.77 -5.24
N ALA A 73 0.57 2.94 -6.34
CA ALA A 73 1.16 1.84 -7.08
C ALA A 73 2.57 2.18 -7.56
N VAL A 74 3.44 1.17 -7.60
CA VAL A 74 4.77 1.22 -8.22
C VAL A 74 4.93 0.01 -9.12
N GLY A 75 5.55 0.18 -10.29
CA GLY A 75 5.68 -0.89 -11.27
C GLY A 75 6.23 -0.41 -12.60
N TYR A 76 5.93 -1.16 -13.67
CA TYR A 76 6.36 -0.83 -15.03
C TYR A 76 5.23 -1.01 -16.04
N LEU A 77 5.37 -0.32 -17.18
CA LEU A 77 4.61 -0.55 -18.41
C LEU A 77 5.63 -0.75 -19.54
N GLY A 78 5.61 -1.93 -20.16
CA GLY A 78 6.48 -2.29 -21.25
C GLY A 78 5.98 -1.76 -22.60
N PHE A 79 6.89 -1.64 -23.57
CA PHE A 79 6.55 -1.29 -24.96
C PHE A 79 5.73 -2.39 -25.67
N ASP A 80 5.70 -3.59 -25.10
CA ASP A 80 4.87 -4.72 -25.53
C ASP A 80 3.45 -4.67 -24.94
N GLY A 81 3.12 -3.63 -24.16
CA GLY A 81 1.82 -3.45 -23.52
C GLY A 81 1.66 -4.22 -22.21
N GLN A 82 2.68 -4.96 -21.76
CA GLN A 82 2.63 -5.65 -20.47
C GLN A 82 2.84 -4.67 -19.32
N MET A 83 2.02 -4.81 -18.28
CA MET A 83 2.09 -3.99 -17.08
C MET A 83 2.09 -4.88 -15.85
N ASP A 84 2.97 -4.57 -14.91
CA ASP A 84 2.94 -5.15 -13.57
C ASP A 84 3.13 -4.04 -12.54
N THR A 85 2.33 -4.09 -11.48
CA THR A 85 2.36 -3.10 -10.39
C THR A 85 2.12 -3.77 -9.06
N CYS A 86 2.76 -3.25 -8.02
CA CYS A 86 2.44 -3.58 -6.64
C CYS A 86 1.91 -2.33 -5.91
N ILE A 87 1.09 -2.58 -4.89
CA ILE A 87 0.59 -1.53 -4.01
C ILE A 87 1.75 -1.04 -3.15
N THR A 88 1.90 0.26 -3.03
CA THR A 88 2.91 0.94 -2.20
C THR A 88 2.55 0.92 -0.71
N ILE A 89 2.55 -0.29 -0.15
CA ILE A 89 2.50 -0.58 1.29
C ILE A 89 3.84 -1.14 1.72
N ARG A 90 4.18 -1.00 3.01
CA ARG A 90 5.54 -1.33 3.50
C ARG A 90 6.62 -0.60 2.68
N THR A 91 6.34 0.67 2.35
CA THR A 91 7.26 1.58 1.64
C THR A 91 7.66 2.74 2.56
N ALA A 92 8.90 3.20 2.43
CA ALA A 92 9.39 4.41 3.07
C ALA A 92 9.62 5.49 2.01
N THR A 93 9.04 6.68 2.21
CA THR A 93 9.24 7.83 1.31
C THR A 93 10.24 8.77 1.94
N ILE A 94 11.32 9.10 1.21
CA ILE A 94 12.40 9.95 1.71
C ILE A 94 12.42 11.25 0.91
N THR A 95 12.21 12.37 1.59
CA THR A 95 12.23 13.71 0.99
C THR A 95 13.36 14.53 1.60
N LYS A 96 14.13 15.24 0.78
CA LYS A 96 15.15 16.17 1.30
C LYS A 96 14.46 17.35 1.98
N SER A 97 14.87 17.67 3.20
CA SER A 97 14.46 18.90 3.88
C SER A 97 15.17 20.09 3.26
N ALA A 98 14.42 21.15 2.95
CA ALA A 98 14.96 22.43 2.50
C ALA A 98 15.61 23.24 3.66
N GLN A 99 15.45 22.81 4.91
CA GLN A 99 16.03 23.47 6.07
C GLN A 99 17.51 23.08 6.21
N LEU A 100 18.39 23.83 5.53
CA LEU A 100 19.80 23.90 5.91
C LEU A 100 19.91 24.73 7.20
N GLY A 101 19.87 24.06 8.34
CA GLY A 101 20.58 24.56 9.52
C GLY A 101 22.06 24.18 9.47
N ASP A 102 22.86 24.65 10.42
CA ASP A 102 24.31 24.40 10.56
C ASP A 102 24.73 22.91 10.65
N ARG A 103 23.78 21.97 10.55
CA ARG A 103 23.98 20.51 10.66
C ARG A 103 23.88 19.75 9.33
N GLY A 104 23.87 20.44 8.19
CA GLY A 104 23.84 19.82 6.86
C GLY A 104 22.44 19.38 6.39
N ALA A 105 22.35 18.79 5.20
CA ALA A 105 21.09 18.38 4.58
C ALA A 105 20.39 17.28 5.39
N GLN A 106 19.26 17.60 6.02
CA GLN A 106 18.39 16.62 6.66
C GLN A 106 17.44 16.00 5.62
N ALA A 107 17.16 14.71 5.72
CA ALA A 107 16.11 14.05 4.96
C ALA A 107 15.01 13.61 5.92
N VAL A 108 13.74 13.80 5.53
CA VAL A 108 12.59 13.30 6.27
C VAL A 108 12.17 11.98 5.66
N CYS A 109 12.12 10.94 6.48
CA CYS A 109 11.60 9.63 6.09
C CYS A 109 10.19 9.45 6.66
N ARG A 110 9.20 9.24 5.79
CA ARG A 110 7.82 8.95 6.15
C ARG A 110 7.53 7.47 5.95
N ILE A 111 6.93 6.84 6.95
CA ILE A 111 6.41 5.48 6.90
C ILE A 111 4.93 5.56 7.26
N GLU A 112 4.09 5.04 6.38
CA GLU A 112 2.64 4.99 6.58
C GLU A 112 2.19 3.52 6.65
N ALA A 113 1.27 3.24 7.57
CA ALA A 113 0.68 1.94 7.77
C ALA A 113 -0.78 2.10 8.19
N GLY A 114 -1.61 1.13 7.82
CA GLY A 114 -3.04 1.14 8.09
C GLY A 114 -3.58 -0.27 8.29
N ALA A 115 -4.82 -0.33 8.76
CA ALA A 115 -5.56 -1.55 9.03
C ALA A 115 -6.96 -1.49 8.41
N GLY A 116 -7.54 -2.65 8.13
CA GLY A 116 -8.87 -2.75 7.53
C GLY A 116 -9.93 -2.80 8.61
N ILE A 117 -10.72 -1.75 8.74
CA ILE A 117 -11.74 -1.67 9.79
C ILE A 117 -13.03 -2.35 9.34
N VAL A 118 -13.51 -3.30 10.14
CA VAL A 118 -14.81 -3.97 9.99
C VAL A 118 -15.67 -3.77 11.23
N ALA A 119 -16.93 -4.21 11.19
CA ALA A 119 -17.87 -4.00 12.29
C ALA A 119 -17.40 -4.61 13.62
N ASP A 120 -16.65 -5.72 13.56
CA ASP A 120 -16.16 -6.45 14.72
C ASP A 120 -14.71 -6.07 15.10
N SER A 121 -14.14 -5.03 14.49
CA SER A 121 -12.78 -4.57 14.78
C SER A 121 -12.66 -4.05 16.22
N ASP A 122 -11.57 -4.41 16.89
CA ASP A 122 -11.18 -3.86 18.18
C ASP A 122 -10.17 -2.71 18.00
N PRO A 123 -10.46 -1.48 18.44
CA PRO A 123 -9.59 -0.33 18.18
C PRO A 123 -8.12 -0.50 18.64
N GLN A 124 -7.89 -1.19 19.75
CA GLN A 124 -6.53 -1.41 20.27
C GLN A 124 -5.77 -2.41 19.41
N ALA A 125 -6.42 -3.51 19.04
CA ALA A 125 -5.84 -4.51 18.15
C ALA A 125 -5.47 -3.93 16.77
N GLU A 126 -6.33 -3.09 16.19
CA GLU A 126 -6.06 -2.45 14.90
C GLU A 126 -4.86 -1.49 14.99
N GLU A 127 -4.76 -0.71 16.08
CA GLU A 127 -3.59 0.14 16.32
C GLU A 127 -2.30 -0.69 16.44
N GLU A 128 -2.32 -1.78 17.21
CA GLU A 128 -1.20 -2.69 17.35
C GLU A 128 -0.77 -3.30 16.01
N GLU A 129 -1.73 -3.66 15.15
CA GLU A 129 -1.45 -4.15 13.80
C GLU A 129 -0.74 -3.11 12.94
N THR A 130 -1.16 -1.84 12.97
CA THR A 130 -0.49 -0.78 12.21
C THR A 130 0.96 -0.57 12.68
N ARG A 131 1.19 -0.59 13.99
CA ARG A 131 2.54 -0.51 14.58
C ARG A 131 3.39 -1.71 14.18
N ALA A 132 2.84 -2.92 14.21
CA ALA A 132 3.53 -4.13 13.77
C ALA A 132 3.87 -4.09 12.28
N LYS A 133 3.00 -3.53 11.44
CA LYS A 133 3.26 -3.33 10.00
C LYS A 133 4.39 -2.34 9.74
N ALA A 134 4.44 -1.24 10.49
CA ALA A 134 5.49 -0.22 10.36
C ALA A 134 6.85 -0.67 10.93
N LYS A 135 6.84 -1.51 11.97
CA LYS A 135 8.04 -1.94 12.72
C LYS A 135 9.17 -2.46 11.84
N ALA A 136 8.86 -3.22 10.80
CA ALA A 136 9.87 -3.79 9.90
C ALA A 136 10.68 -2.70 9.18
N LEU A 137 10.02 -1.64 8.70
CA LEU A 137 10.68 -0.52 8.03
C LEU A 137 11.44 0.37 9.02
N LEU A 138 10.84 0.66 10.17
CA LEU A 138 11.52 1.39 11.24
C LEU A 138 12.82 0.69 11.62
N ARG A 139 12.77 -0.63 11.82
CA ARG A 139 13.96 -1.43 12.11
C ARG A 139 15.00 -1.40 11.00
N ALA A 140 14.57 -1.43 9.73
CA ALA A 140 15.49 -1.32 8.60
C ALA A 140 16.23 0.03 8.60
N ILE A 141 15.52 1.12 8.92
CA ILE A 141 16.10 2.47 9.02
C ILE A 141 17.10 2.57 10.19
N GLU A 142 16.79 1.98 11.35
CA GLU A 142 17.70 1.90 12.49
C GLU A 142 19.02 1.23 12.11
N ILE A 143 18.92 0.05 11.50
CA ILE A 143 20.10 -0.74 11.09
C ILE A 143 20.93 0.06 10.07
N ALA A 144 20.28 0.72 9.11
CA ALA A 144 20.96 1.55 8.12
C ALA A 144 21.69 2.76 8.72
N ASN A 145 21.20 3.31 9.84
CA ASN A 145 21.83 4.43 10.56
C ASN A 145 22.81 3.99 11.66
N GLY A 146 23.10 2.69 11.81
CA GLY A 146 24.10 2.19 12.75
C GLY A 146 23.63 2.09 14.21
N GLY A 147 22.32 2.11 14.50
CA GLY A 147 21.80 2.00 15.86
C GLY A 147 20.31 2.31 16.00
N THR A 148 19.76 2.09 17.20
CA THR A 148 18.32 2.27 17.51
C THR A 148 17.90 3.74 17.34
N LEU A 149 16.72 3.97 16.73
CA LEU A 149 16.07 5.28 16.68
C LEU A 149 15.62 5.57 18.13
N ALA A 150 16.11 6.68 18.68
CA ALA A 150 15.81 7.11 20.05
C ALA A 150 14.32 7.46 20.24
#